data_AF-A0AAP0FX89-F1
#
_entry.id   AF-A0AAP0FX89-F1
#
_cell.length_a   1.000
_cell.length_b   1.000
_cell.length_c   1.000
_cell.angle_alpha   90.00
_cell.angle_beta   90.00
_cell.angle_gamma   90.00
#
_symmetry.space_group_name_H-M   'P 1'
#
loop_
_entity.id
_entity.type
_entity.pdbx_description
1 polymer ?
#
loop_
_entity_poly.entity_id
_entity_poly.type
_entity_poly.pdbx_seq_one_letter_code
_entity_poly.pdbx_strand_id
1 'polypeptide(L)'
;MATLFGMWDDNLHYVNGDPSAKGKGARTLSKAQLLWNRIKPPKNSTRYNLIGFAITHKELTPGLKELLPPTDSRLRPDQRCLENLEFDMANFEKSRLEQRQHQEYSNNLIWIPPN
;
A
#
# COMPACT_ATOMS: atom_id res chain seq x y z
N MET A 1 -13.34 -21.96 -18.77
CA MET A 1 -13.81 -21.17 -17.60
C MET A 1 -13.02 -21.63 -16.40
N ALA A 2 -12.46 -20.71 -15.61
CA ALA A 2 -11.73 -21.02 -14.39
C ALA A 2 -12.45 -20.41 -13.19
N THR A 3 -12.41 -21.10 -12.05
CA THR A 3 -13.03 -20.64 -10.80
C THR A 3 -11.91 -20.26 -9.82
N LEU A 4 -12.05 -19.07 -9.23
CA LEU A 4 -11.16 -18.54 -8.19
C LEU A 4 -11.81 -18.71 -6.82
N PHE A 5 -11.03 -19.07 -5.81
CA PHE A 5 -11.49 -19.19 -4.43
C PHE A 5 -10.32 -19.03 -3.45
N GLY A 6 -10.61 -18.63 -2.21
CA GLY A 6 -9.60 -18.37 -1.18
C GLY A 6 -9.99 -17.20 -0.28
N MET A 7 -9.03 -16.72 0.50
CA MET A 7 -9.16 -15.57 1.39
C MET A 7 -8.18 -14.48 0.98
N TRP A 8 -8.66 -13.25 0.82
CA TRP A 8 -7.87 -12.12 0.35
C TRP A 8 -6.70 -11.77 1.28
N ASP A 9 -6.76 -12.19 2.54
CA ASP A 9 -5.75 -11.95 3.58
C ASP A 9 -4.89 -13.18 3.90
N ASP A 10 -4.97 -14.24 3.11
CA ASP A 10 -4.14 -15.45 3.29
C ASP A 10 -3.66 -16.04 1.95
N ASN A 11 -4.56 -16.62 1.15
CA ASN A 11 -4.21 -17.24 -0.12
C ASN A 11 -5.37 -17.25 -1.12
N LEU A 12 -5.01 -17.24 -2.41
CA LEU A 12 -5.94 -17.34 -3.53
C LEU A 12 -5.54 -18.55 -4.37
N HIS A 13 -6.51 -19.41 -4.67
CA HIS A 13 -6.37 -20.58 -5.50
C HIS A 13 -7.25 -20.47 -6.75
N TYR A 14 -6.86 -21.18 -7.80
CA TYR A 14 -7.66 -21.32 -9.00
C TYR A 14 -7.80 -22.78 -9.42
N VAL A 15 -8.90 -23.10 -10.10
CA VAL A 15 -9.13 -24.39 -10.74
C VAL A 15 -9.79 -24.22 -12.10
N ASN A 16 -9.39 -25.04 -13.06
CA ASN A 16 -10.02 -25.07 -14.39
C ASN A 16 -11.32 -25.90 -14.34
N GLY A 17 -12.43 -25.29 -14.74
CA GLY A 17 -13.77 -25.88 -14.69
C GLY A 17 -14.57 -25.50 -13.44
N ASP A 18 -15.85 -25.85 -13.42
CA ASP A 18 -16.77 -25.54 -12.31
C ASP A 18 -16.66 -26.61 -11.20
N PRO A 19 -16.16 -26.25 -9.99
CA PRO A 19 -16.12 -27.18 -8.86
C PRO A 19 -17.50 -27.54 -8.29
N SER A 20 -18.56 -26.79 -8.60
CA SER A 20 -19.95 -27.10 -8.21
C SER A 20 -20.69 -28.02 -9.18
N ALA A 21 -20.07 -28.38 -10.32
CA ALA A 21 -20.67 -29.33 -11.25
C ALA A 21 -20.86 -30.71 -10.57
N LYS A 22 -22.13 -31.13 -10.43
CA LYS A 22 -22.56 -32.33 -9.68
C LYS A 22 -21.63 -33.54 -9.90
N GLY A 23 -21.12 -34.10 -8.79
CA GLY A 23 -20.36 -35.37 -8.76
C GLY A 23 -18.85 -35.29 -9.07
N LYS A 24 -18.30 -34.11 -9.34
CA LYS A 24 -16.85 -33.94 -9.61
C LYS A 24 -16.11 -32.96 -8.69
N GLY A 25 -16.81 -32.22 -7.83
CA GLY A 25 -16.23 -31.15 -7.00
C GLY A 25 -14.99 -31.53 -6.21
N ALA A 26 -14.96 -32.70 -5.56
CA ALA A 26 -13.78 -33.15 -4.81
C ALA A 26 -12.54 -33.42 -5.69
N ARG A 27 -12.73 -33.96 -6.90
CA ARG A 27 -11.63 -34.21 -7.88
C ARG A 27 -11.19 -32.95 -8.62
N THR A 28 -12.08 -31.96 -8.72
CA THR A 28 -11.76 -30.65 -9.29
C THR A 28 -10.96 -29.84 -8.29
N LEU A 29 -11.38 -29.78 -7.02
CA LEU A 29 -10.64 -29.11 -5.94
C LEU A 29 -9.25 -29.73 -5.67
N SER A 30 -9.06 -31.04 -5.88
CA SER A 30 -7.73 -31.66 -5.78
C SER A 30 -6.74 -31.19 -6.85
N LYS A 31 -7.21 -30.49 -7.90
CA LYS A 31 -6.38 -29.85 -8.93
C LYS A 31 -6.24 -28.35 -8.72
N ALA A 32 -6.64 -27.83 -7.56
CA ALA A 32 -6.48 -26.43 -7.24
C ALA A 32 -5.01 -26.05 -7.23
N GLN A 33 -4.67 -24.95 -7.90
CA GLN A 33 -3.33 -24.42 -7.94
C GLN A 33 -3.29 -23.10 -7.17
N LEU A 34 -2.25 -22.90 -6.37
CA LEU A 34 -1.99 -21.66 -5.67
C LEU A 34 -1.68 -20.55 -6.69
N LEU A 35 -2.43 -19.46 -6.65
CA LEU A 35 -2.26 -18.30 -7.52
C LEU A 35 -1.54 -17.16 -6.80
N TRP A 36 -1.91 -16.91 -5.54
CA TRP A 36 -1.31 -15.89 -4.69
C TRP A 36 -1.29 -16.34 -3.24
N ASN A 37 -0.25 -15.95 -2.51
CA ASN A 37 -0.11 -16.23 -1.09
C ASN A 37 0.41 -14.99 -0.37
N ARG A 38 -0.15 -14.72 0.81
CA ARG A 38 0.25 -13.61 1.65
C ARG A 38 1.69 -13.78 2.13
N ILE A 39 2.43 -12.67 2.10
CA ILE A 39 3.71 -12.56 2.80
C ILE A 39 3.41 -12.40 4.29
N LYS A 40 3.93 -13.32 5.10
CA LYS A 40 3.76 -13.27 6.56
C LYS A 40 4.41 -12.00 7.12
N PRO A 41 3.77 -11.32 8.08
CA PRO A 41 4.39 -10.19 8.78
C PRO A 41 5.74 -10.61 9.40
N PRO A 42 6.69 -9.67 9.56
CA PRO A 42 7.92 -9.93 10.30
C PRO A 42 7.59 -10.43 11.72
N LYS A 43 8.47 -11.29 12.28
CA LYS A 43 8.29 -11.81 13.65
C LYS A 43 8.20 -10.70 14.70
N ASN A 44 8.96 -9.63 14.49
CA ASN A 44 8.91 -8.44 15.32
C ASN A 44 7.96 -7.44 14.67
N SER A 45 6.87 -7.08 15.37
CA SER A 45 5.97 -6.05 14.88
C SER A 45 6.72 -4.72 14.78
N THR A 46 6.53 -4.02 13.66
CA THR A 46 6.86 -2.60 13.60
C THR A 46 5.81 -1.82 14.38
N ARG A 47 6.11 -0.56 14.74
CA ARG A 47 5.17 0.29 15.50
C ARG A 47 3.79 0.41 14.88
N TYR A 48 3.69 0.29 13.56
CA TYR A 48 2.43 0.40 12.82
C TYR A 48 2.02 -0.90 12.12
N ASN A 49 2.59 -2.04 12.52
CA ASN A 49 2.32 -3.35 11.93
C ASN A 49 2.50 -3.39 10.40
N LEU A 50 3.42 -2.58 9.88
CA LEU A 50 3.77 -2.52 8.47
C LEU A 50 4.47 -3.79 8.02
N ILE A 51 4.09 -4.28 6.83
CA ILE A 51 4.81 -5.32 6.12
C ILE A 51 6.09 -4.75 5.50
N GLY A 52 7.05 -5.62 5.19
CA GLY A 52 8.35 -5.22 4.62
C GLY A 52 8.23 -4.30 3.41
N PHE A 53 7.31 -4.60 2.48
CA PHE A 53 7.06 -3.77 1.31
C PHE A 53 6.62 -2.34 1.66
N ALA A 54 5.77 -2.17 2.68
CA ALA A 54 5.30 -0.84 3.08
C ALA A 54 6.42 -0.01 3.72
N ILE A 55 7.35 -0.66 4.43
CA ILE A 55 8.53 -0.02 5.00
C ILE A 55 9.46 0.46 3.88
N THR A 56 9.85 -0.44 2.98
CA THR A 56 10.78 -0.11 1.89
C THR A 56 10.20 0.91 0.91
N HIS A 57 8.88 0.93 0.73
CA HIS A 57 8.21 1.92 -0.09
C HIS A 57 8.44 3.37 0.40
N LYS A 58 8.56 3.58 1.72
CA LYS A 58 8.76 4.91 2.35
C LYS A 58 10.22 5.27 2.62
N GLU A 59 11.12 4.31 2.44
CA GLU A 59 12.55 4.49 2.66
C GLU A 59 13.16 5.47 1.65
N LEU A 60 13.95 6.41 2.17
CA LEU A 60 14.72 7.38 1.38
C LEU A 60 16.18 6.94 1.39
N THR A 61 16.56 6.11 0.42
CA THR A 61 17.94 5.59 0.33
C THR A 61 18.94 6.71 -0.02
N PRO A 62 20.22 6.59 0.38
CA PRO A 62 21.25 7.56 0.00
C PRO A 62 21.30 7.75 -1.53
N GLY A 63 21.36 8.99 -1.99
CA GLY A 63 21.39 9.31 -3.43
C GLY A 63 20.02 9.33 -4.14
N LEU A 64 18.95 8.83 -3.50
CA LEU A 64 17.61 8.86 -4.09
C LEU A 64 16.99 10.26 -3.97
N LYS A 65 17.24 10.96 -2.87
CA LYS A 65 16.62 12.27 -2.58
C LYS A 65 16.87 13.29 -3.69
N GLU A 66 18.07 13.27 -4.27
CA GLU A 66 18.49 14.16 -5.35
C GLU A 66 17.81 13.89 -6.69
N LEU A 67 17.22 12.69 -6.85
CA LEU A 67 16.54 12.24 -8.07
C LEU A 67 15.02 12.37 -8.00
N LEU A 68 14.47 12.60 -6.81
CA LEU A 68 13.02 12.65 -6.61
C LEU A 68 12.45 14.02 -7.01
N PRO A 69 11.26 14.06 -7.62
CA PRO A 69 10.54 15.31 -7.77
C PRO A 69 10.19 15.87 -6.37
N PRO A 70 10.05 17.20 -6.22
CA PRO A 70 9.72 17.82 -4.93
C PRO A 70 8.36 17.36 -4.36
N THR A 71 7.52 16.73 -5.19
CA THR A 71 6.20 16.19 -4.84
C THR A 71 6.22 14.71 -4.42
N ASP A 72 7.38 14.04 -4.42
CA ASP A 72 7.44 12.64 -3.99
C ASP A 72 7.04 12.48 -2.52
N SER A 73 6.23 11.47 -2.22
CA SER A 73 5.67 11.28 -0.87
C SER A 73 6.74 11.04 0.21
N ARG A 74 7.94 10.55 -0.15
CA ARG A 74 9.05 10.35 0.81
C ARG A 74 9.60 11.66 1.37
N LEU A 75 9.34 12.77 0.68
CA LEU A 75 9.78 14.11 1.04
C LEU A 75 8.74 14.86 1.88
N ARG A 76 7.58 14.24 2.18
CA ARG A 76 6.50 14.89 2.93
C ARG A 76 6.89 15.05 4.41
N PRO A 77 7.04 16.29 4.92
CA PRO A 77 7.69 16.55 6.21
C PRO A 77 6.89 16.06 7.42
N ASP A 78 5.57 16.18 7.40
CA ASP A 78 4.68 15.65 8.45
C ASP A 78 4.82 14.13 8.61
N GLN A 79 4.85 13.39 7.50
CA GLN A 79 5.06 11.94 7.50
C GLN A 79 6.47 11.58 8.01
N ARG A 80 7.51 12.33 7.61
CA ARG A 80 8.89 12.08 8.06
C ARG A 80 9.04 12.30 9.57
N CYS A 81 8.47 13.38 10.11
CA CYS A 81 8.47 13.62 11.55
C CYS A 81 7.73 12.51 12.31
N LEU A 82 6.60 12.03 11.79
CA LEU A 82 5.87 10.91 12.40
C LEU A 82 6.69 9.61 12.43
N GLU A 83 7.37 9.30 11.33
CA GLU A 83 8.30 8.15 11.25
C GLU A 83 9.42 8.26 12.29
N ASN A 84 9.93 9.47 12.53
CA ASN A 84 10.97 9.81 13.50
C ASN A 84 10.48 9.99 14.95
N LEU A 85 9.18 9.79 15.25
CA LEU A 85 8.56 10.02 16.57
C LEU A 85 8.45 11.48 17.02
N GLU A 86 8.61 12.42 16.11
CA GLU A 86 8.49 13.86 16.39
C GLU A 86 7.02 14.30 16.25
N PHE A 87 6.15 13.84 17.15
CA PHE A 87 4.70 14.00 17.00
C PHE A 87 4.22 15.45 16.96
N ASP A 88 4.79 16.32 17.79
CA ASP A 88 4.43 17.75 17.80
C ASP A 88 4.80 18.43 16.48
N MET A 89 5.99 18.10 15.95
CA MET A 89 6.44 18.60 14.65
C MET A 89 5.60 18.04 13.51
N ALA A 90 5.23 16.76 13.57
CA ALA A 90 4.36 16.14 12.59
C ALA A 90 2.99 16.84 12.51
N ASN A 91 2.39 17.16 13.66
CA ASN A 91 1.12 17.88 13.72
C ASN A 91 1.23 19.31 13.19
N PHE A 92 2.32 20.00 13.53
CA PHE A 92 2.61 21.34 13.01
C PHE A 92 2.75 21.35 11.48
N GLU A 93 3.60 20.47 10.94
CA GLU A 93 3.83 20.36 9.49
C GLU A 93 2.56 19.93 8.74
N LYS A 94 1.77 19.02 9.32
CA LYS A 94 0.47 18.63 8.75
C LYS A 94 -0.44 19.84 8.59
N SER A 95 -0.60 20.62 9.66
CA SER A 95 -1.46 21.80 9.67
C SER A 95 -0.99 22.84 8.65
N ARG A 96 0.32 23.08 8.56
CA ARG A 96 0.94 24.01 7.59
C ARG A 96 0.68 23.58 6.14
N LEU A 97 0.80 22.29 5.83
CA LEU A 97 0.57 21.75 4.49
C LEU A 97 -0.91 21.82 4.09
N GLU A 98 -1.81 21.41 4.98
CA GLU A 98 -3.26 21.41 4.73
C GLU A 98 -3.80 22.84 4.58
N GLN A 99 -3.33 23.79 5.39
CA GLN A 99 -3.69 25.21 5.26
C GLN A 99 -3.25 25.78 3.91
N ARG A 100 -2.01 25.50 3.49
CA ARG A 100 -1.53 25.93 2.16
C ARG A 100 -2.40 25.33 1.06
N GLN A 101 -2.64 24.03 1.10
CA GLN A 101 -3.49 23.36 0.11
C GLN A 101 -4.90 23.97 0.06
N HIS A 102 -5.49 24.27 1.22
CA HIS A 102 -6.79 24.92 1.31
C HIS A 102 -6.79 26.33 0.71
N GLN A 103 -5.74 27.12 0.93
CA GLN A 103 -5.57 28.44 0.33
C GLN A 103 -5.48 28.37 -1.21
N GLU A 104 -4.71 27.44 -1.76
CA GLU A 104 -4.60 27.24 -3.22
C GLU A 104 -5.96 26.89 -3.84
N TYR A 105 -6.74 26.01 -3.20
CA TYR A 105 -8.10 25.68 -3.64
C TYR A 105 -9.06 26.87 -3.53
N SER A 106 -8.99 27.63 -2.45
CA SER A 106 -9.83 28.84 -2.24
C SER A 106 -9.53 29.91 -3.28
N ASN A 107 -8.28 30.02 -3.71
CA ASN A 107 -7.84 30.94 -4.76
C ASN A 107 -8.29 30.54 -6.18
N ASN A 108 -9.09 29.47 -6.32
CA ASN A 108 -9.67 29.01 -7.60
C ASN A 108 -8.62 28.75 -8.69
N LEU A 109 -7.39 28.39 -8.29
CA LEU A 109 -6.37 27.96 -9.24
C LEU A 109 -6.84 26.65 -9.88
N ILE A 110 -6.96 26.66 -11.22
CA ILE A 110 -7.30 25.47 -11.98
C ILE A 110 -6.20 24.43 -11.73
N TRP A 111 -6.56 23.29 -11.15
CA TRP A 111 -5.63 22.18 -10.98
C TRP A 111 -5.27 21.64 -12.37
N ILE A 112 -3.98 21.72 -12.71
CA ILE A 112 -3.43 21.16 -13.94
C ILE A 112 -2.40 20.10 -13.51
N PRO A 113 -2.62 18.81 -13.83
CA PRO A 113 -1.64 17.78 -13.51
C PRO A 113 -0.33 18.02 -14.27
N PRO A 114 0.84 17.76 -13.66
CA PRO A 114 2.10 17.78 -14.37
C PRO A 114 2.10 16.71 -15.49
N ASN A 115 2.61 17.08 -16.67
CA ASN A 115 2.82 16.18 -17.82
C ASN A 115 3.94 15.18 -17.59
#